data_AF-A0A8T5QIM7-F1
#
_entry.id   AF-A0A8T5QIM7-F1
#
_cell.length_a   1.000
_cell.length_b   1.000
_cell.length_c   1.000
_cell.angle_alpha   90.00
_cell.angle_beta   90.00
_cell.angle_gamma   90.00
#
_symmetry.space_group_name_H-M   'P 1'
#
loop_
_entity.id
_entity.type
_entity.pdbx_description
1 polymer ?
#
loop_
_entity_poly.entity_id
_entity_poly.type
_entity_poly.pdbx_seq_one_letter_code
_entity_poly.pdbx_strand_id
1 'polypeptide(L)'
;MKKMLGVLLALLMLFSIMAIGAVAEDTEDVPDETEETPDDETPEDEEETEDEEETDEEDEEEVDEEDDEAADEEETEDAEDEADEEDDEAADDEDEEEVEDEEETDEEDEEDAGDDEAADEEEEEEEPLIDVDEEDEEEAGVTPDSPFWGLERAMERISLKLTMGKSAKAKKGLAHALERKAEVKMMIAEKRFGEAQEAQEELEETLEEVEDNIDDIEEDDAEEELAEVEDIEEDLENLQDELNELSENIKLEVKGELTEEEQGQLDEMLSAFQDSTAKVEATVKAKKNRVRVKMKVIEDKENGGKSVTVTHTDLKKTNQGKNKDAEAEGGEESEEKGNKGNSNKGGDNEEPDKEKPDNSDKGNKGKNK
;
A
#
# COMPACT_ATOMS: atom_id res chain seq x y z
N MET A 1 -6.78 -31.06 -14.89
CA MET A 1 -5.33 -30.81 -14.71
C MET A 1 -4.42 -31.27 -15.85
N LYS A 2 -4.41 -32.54 -16.33
CA LYS A 2 -3.45 -33.01 -17.36
C LYS A 2 -3.50 -32.32 -18.75
N LYS A 3 -4.57 -31.56 -19.04
CA LYS A 3 -4.72 -30.82 -20.30
C LYS A 3 -4.17 -29.39 -20.22
N MET A 4 -4.11 -28.78 -19.04
CA MET A 4 -3.54 -27.44 -18.82
C MET A 4 -2.00 -27.47 -18.90
N LEU A 5 -1.37 -28.50 -18.34
CA LEU A 5 0.09 -28.69 -18.39
C LEU A 5 0.64 -28.79 -19.83
N GLY A 6 -0.18 -29.25 -20.78
CA GLY A 6 0.21 -29.35 -22.19
C GLY A 6 0.22 -28.00 -22.92
N VAL A 7 -0.63 -27.05 -22.49
CA VAL A 7 -0.71 -25.71 -23.10
C VAL A 7 0.44 -24.85 -22.60
N LEU A 8 0.75 -24.90 -21.31
CA LEU A 8 1.84 -24.14 -20.70
C LEU A 8 3.21 -24.57 -21.26
N LEU A 9 3.42 -25.87 -21.50
CA LEU A 9 4.66 -26.39 -22.09
C LEU A 9 4.82 -26.06 -23.59
N ALA A 10 3.71 -25.88 -24.32
CA ALA A 10 3.73 -25.42 -25.70
C ALA A 10 4.02 -23.91 -25.81
N LEU A 11 3.56 -23.12 -24.85
CA LEU A 11 3.79 -21.67 -24.79
C LEU A 11 5.25 -21.34 -24.41
N LEU A 12 5.84 -22.13 -23.51
CA LEU A 12 7.27 -22.04 -23.14
C LEU A 12 8.21 -22.40 -24.30
N MET A 13 7.83 -23.35 -25.17
CA MET A 13 8.60 -23.67 -26.38
C MET A 13 8.55 -22.57 -27.45
N LEU A 14 7.48 -21.77 -27.51
CA LEU A 14 7.34 -20.67 -28.47
C LEU A 14 8.24 -19.47 -28.10
N PHE A 15 8.42 -19.19 -26.82
CA PHE A 15 9.34 -18.13 -26.35
C PHE A 15 10.82 -18.45 -26.62
N SER A 16 11.21 -19.73 -26.63
CA SER A 16 12.61 -20.12 -26.84
C SER A 16 13.13 -19.90 -28.27
N ILE A 17 12.24 -19.67 -29.26
CA ILE A 17 12.64 -19.50 -30.68
C ILE A 17 12.98 -18.04 -31.01
N MET A 18 12.55 -17.04 -30.22
CA MET A 18 12.82 -15.62 -30.54
C MET A 18 14.21 -15.11 -30.11
N ALA A 19 15.01 -15.90 -29.35
CA ALA A 19 16.30 -15.45 -28.83
C ALA A 19 17.52 -15.68 -29.76
N ILE A 20 17.35 -16.21 -30.98
CA ILE A 20 18.48 -16.55 -31.88
C ILE A 20 18.65 -15.57 -33.06
N GLY A 21 17.83 -14.51 -33.14
CA GLY A 21 17.77 -13.62 -34.30
C GLY A 21 18.46 -12.27 -34.17
N ALA A 22 19.68 -12.17 -33.64
CA ALA A 22 20.37 -10.86 -33.58
C ALA A 22 21.91 -10.91 -33.62
N VAL A 23 22.53 -11.81 -34.38
CA VAL A 23 23.94 -11.65 -34.80
C VAL A 23 24.14 -12.33 -36.16
N ALA A 24 24.12 -11.55 -37.24
CA ALA A 24 24.91 -11.77 -38.46
C ALA A 24 24.48 -10.77 -39.54
N GLU A 25 25.10 -9.59 -39.57
CA GLU A 25 25.28 -8.89 -40.84
C GLU A 25 26.74 -9.07 -41.28
N ASP A 26 26.87 -9.90 -42.32
CA ASP A 26 28.02 -10.11 -43.18
C ASP A 26 28.66 -8.78 -43.62
N THR A 27 29.90 -8.57 -43.21
CA THR A 27 30.84 -7.68 -43.93
C THR A 27 32.10 -8.47 -44.27
N GLU A 28 32.01 -9.26 -45.33
CA GLU A 28 33.18 -9.68 -46.10
C GLU A 28 33.71 -8.45 -46.86
N ASP A 29 34.97 -8.05 -46.67
CA ASP A 29 36.10 -8.47 -47.53
C ASP A 29 37.33 -7.52 -47.43
N VAL A 30 38.48 -8.12 -47.03
CA VAL A 30 39.91 -7.79 -47.25
C VAL A 30 40.53 -6.42 -46.82
N PRO A 31 41.89 -6.25 -46.81
CA PRO A 31 43.04 -7.13 -46.46
C PRO A 31 43.92 -6.52 -45.31
N ASP A 32 44.56 -7.31 -44.45
CA ASP A 32 45.96 -7.80 -44.58
C ASP A 32 47.00 -6.97 -43.79
N GLU A 33 47.86 -7.73 -43.10
CA GLU A 33 49.13 -7.44 -42.40
C GLU A 33 49.35 -6.07 -41.73
N THR A 34 49.62 -6.08 -40.43
CA THR A 34 51.00 -5.93 -39.95
C THR A 34 51.13 -6.26 -38.46
N GLU A 35 52.14 -7.06 -38.17
CA GLU A 35 52.76 -7.24 -36.86
C GLU A 35 53.04 -5.88 -36.21
N GLU A 36 52.88 -5.74 -34.89
CA GLU A 36 53.96 -5.47 -33.92
C GLU A 36 53.40 -5.68 -32.49
N THR A 37 54.27 -6.20 -31.63
CA THR A 37 54.11 -6.30 -30.17
C THR A 37 55.04 -5.25 -29.54
N PRO A 38 55.25 -5.20 -28.21
CA PRO A 38 54.42 -4.69 -27.12
C PRO A 38 55.12 -3.53 -26.34
N ASP A 39 54.39 -2.61 -25.70
CA ASP A 39 54.92 -1.68 -24.68
C ASP A 39 53.74 -1.33 -23.75
N ASP A 40 53.70 -1.66 -22.45
CA ASP A 40 54.56 -1.23 -21.33
C ASP A 40 54.52 0.28 -21.08
N GLU A 41 53.49 0.79 -20.40
CA GLU A 41 53.53 1.97 -19.48
C GLU A 41 52.41 1.76 -18.43
N THR A 42 52.75 1.28 -17.23
CA THR A 42 53.00 2.03 -15.96
C THR A 42 51.85 2.96 -15.52
N PRO A 43 51.34 2.82 -14.28
CA PRO A 43 50.33 3.73 -13.71
C PRO A 43 50.99 4.96 -13.04
N GLU A 44 50.53 6.15 -13.41
CA GLU A 44 50.67 7.41 -12.65
C GLU A 44 49.23 7.71 -12.15
N ASP A 45 48.90 7.75 -10.86
CA ASP A 45 49.38 8.60 -9.76
C ASP A 45 49.16 10.10 -10.04
N GLU A 46 47.93 10.54 -9.78
CA GLU A 46 47.58 11.95 -9.53
C GLU A 46 46.61 11.92 -8.32
N GLU A 47 47.11 12.12 -7.10
CA GLU A 47 47.39 13.39 -6.42
C GLU A 47 46.12 14.20 -6.10
N GLU A 48 45.92 14.27 -4.78
CA GLU A 48 45.20 15.23 -3.95
C GLU A 48 44.66 16.49 -4.63
N THR A 49 43.39 16.81 -4.35
CA THR A 49 43.01 18.17 -3.96
C THR A 49 42.04 18.11 -2.79
N GLU A 50 42.55 18.46 -1.62
CA GLU A 50 41.78 18.99 -0.51
C GLU A 50 41.21 20.34 -0.97
N ASP A 51 39.90 20.54 -0.88
CA ASP A 51 39.31 21.88 -0.90
C ASP A 51 38.35 21.98 0.29
N GLU A 52 38.89 22.58 1.35
CA GLU A 52 38.16 23.09 2.50
C GLU A 52 37.45 24.37 2.08
N GLU A 53 36.12 24.37 1.99
CA GLU A 53 35.36 25.62 2.09
C GLU A 53 34.44 25.54 3.30
N GLU A 54 34.94 26.15 4.39
CA GLU A 54 34.12 26.71 5.45
C GLU A 54 33.29 27.86 4.87
N THR A 55 31.97 27.73 4.88
CA THR A 55 31.07 28.88 4.85
C THR A 55 30.23 28.87 6.12
N ASP A 56 30.85 29.47 7.12
CA ASP A 56 30.22 30.27 8.17
C ASP A 56 29.51 31.45 7.48
N GLU A 57 28.20 31.60 7.65
CA GLU A 57 27.58 32.93 7.79
C GLU A 57 26.12 32.80 8.27
N GLU A 58 25.91 33.47 9.39
CA GLU A 58 24.71 33.74 10.15
C GLU A 58 23.64 34.41 9.29
N ASP A 59 22.37 33.99 9.41
CA ASP A 59 21.25 34.93 9.21
C ASP A 59 20.06 34.51 10.09
N GLU A 60 20.06 35.04 11.31
CA GLU A 60 18.90 35.06 12.21
C GLU A 60 17.95 36.16 11.71
N GLU A 61 17.05 35.84 10.77
CA GLU A 61 15.91 36.72 10.50
C GLU A 61 14.79 36.43 11.52
N GLU A 62 14.78 37.24 12.58
CA GLU A 62 13.59 37.44 13.41
C GLU A 62 12.47 38.03 12.55
N VAL A 63 11.51 37.18 12.17
CA VAL A 63 10.26 37.65 11.53
C VAL A 63 9.32 38.13 12.62
N ASP A 64 9.19 39.46 12.67
CA ASP A 64 8.23 40.24 13.46
C ASP A 64 6.80 39.84 13.04
N GLU A 65 6.06 39.14 13.91
CA GLU A 65 4.64 38.86 13.74
C GLU A 65 3.83 40.12 14.07
N GLU A 66 3.68 41.02 13.09
CA GLU A 66 2.65 42.05 13.14
C GLU A 66 1.27 41.44 12.83
N ASP A 67 0.55 41.15 13.91
CA ASP A 67 -0.83 41.59 14.20
C ASP A 67 -1.57 42.26 13.03
N ASP A 68 -2.24 41.46 12.19
CA ASP A 68 -3.20 41.94 11.18
C ASP A 68 -4.61 41.44 11.54
N GLU A 69 -5.20 42.08 12.55
CA GLU A 69 -6.65 42.09 12.74
C GLU A 69 -7.31 42.85 11.58
N ALA A 70 -7.77 42.10 10.57
CA ALA A 70 -8.70 42.61 9.58
C ALA A 70 -9.99 41.78 9.60
N ALA A 71 -10.99 42.36 10.25
CA ALA A 71 -12.39 42.02 10.12
C ALA A 71 -12.80 41.95 8.64
N ASP A 72 -13.46 40.85 8.26
CA ASP A 72 -14.29 40.82 7.05
C ASP A 72 -15.64 40.19 7.42
N GLU A 73 -16.59 41.09 7.72
CA GLU A 73 -18.02 40.81 7.75
C GLU A 73 -18.53 40.87 6.31
N GLU A 74 -18.70 39.74 5.65
CA GLU A 74 -19.48 39.69 4.40
C GLU A 74 -20.60 38.66 4.55
N GLU A 75 -21.81 39.22 4.67
CA GLU A 75 -23.09 38.58 4.40
C GLU A 75 -23.04 37.84 3.06
N THR A 76 -23.42 36.56 3.04
CA THR A 76 -23.92 35.95 1.81
C THR A 76 -25.32 35.44 2.05
N GLU A 77 -26.22 36.11 1.34
CA GLU A 77 -27.66 36.00 1.35
C GLU A 77 -28.16 34.61 0.93
N ASP A 78 -29.27 34.23 1.55
CA ASP A 78 -30.26 33.26 1.10
C ASP A 78 -30.39 33.22 -0.43
N ALA A 79 -30.04 32.07 -1.01
CA ALA A 79 -30.54 31.65 -2.30
C ALA A 79 -31.52 30.49 -2.07
N GLU A 80 -32.77 30.86 -1.77
CA GLU A 80 -33.93 30.02 -2.00
C GLU A 80 -34.01 29.76 -3.51
N ASP A 81 -33.47 28.63 -3.99
CA ASP A 81 -33.75 28.15 -5.35
C ASP A 81 -34.93 27.18 -5.29
N GLU A 82 -36.01 27.63 -5.91
CA GLU A 82 -37.30 26.98 -5.92
C GLU A 82 -37.33 25.82 -6.90
N ALA A 83 -38.07 24.80 -6.48
CA ALA A 83 -38.78 23.81 -7.26
C ALA A 83 -38.80 24.03 -8.80
N ASP A 84 -38.32 23.02 -9.52
CA ASP A 84 -38.92 22.65 -10.80
C ASP A 84 -39.21 21.15 -10.80
N GLU A 85 -40.49 20.84 -10.64
CA GLU A 85 -41.11 19.53 -10.81
C GLU A 85 -41.43 19.33 -12.30
N GLU A 86 -40.68 18.48 -12.99
CA GLU A 86 -41.11 17.81 -14.23
C GLU A 86 -40.77 16.32 -14.01
N ASP A 87 -41.69 15.48 -13.52
CA ASP A 87 -42.76 14.85 -14.30
C ASP A 87 -42.22 14.19 -15.58
N ASP A 88 -41.64 12.99 -15.43
CA ASP A 88 -41.54 12.03 -16.54
C ASP A 88 -42.06 10.67 -16.05
N GLU A 89 -43.38 10.57 -16.03
CA GLU A 89 -44.08 9.30 -16.13
C GLU A 89 -43.86 8.69 -17.52
N ALA A 90 -43.35 7.44 -17.58
CA ALA A 90 -44.01 6.35 -18.29
C ALA A 90 -43.15 5.07 -18.34
N ALA A 91 -43.77 3.97 -17.85
CA ALA A 91 -43.70 2.59 -18.35
C ALA A 91 -42.31 1.91 -18.34
N ASP A 92 -42.16 0.63 -18.01
CA ASP A 92 -42.85 -0.50 -18.61
C ASP A 92 -42.37 -1.78 -17.92
N ASP A 93 -43.21 -2.80 -17.99
CA ASP A 93 -42.98 -4.23 -17.68
C ASP A 93 -42.78 -4.67 -16.22
N GLU A 94 -43.94 -4.98 -15.63
CA GLU A 94 -44.13 -6.07 -14.67
C GLU A 94 -43.76 -7.41 -15.33
N ASP A 95 -42.65 -8.03 -14.92
CA ASP A 95 -42.39 -9.44 -15.20
C ASP A 95 -42.62 -10.25 -13.91
N GLU A 96 -43.89 -10.63 -13.72
CA GLU A 96 -44.33 -11.61 -12.72
C GLU A 96 -43.90 -13.01 -13.18
N GLU A 97 -42.70 -13.45 -12.81
CA GLU A 97 -42.32 -14.86 -12.95
C GLU A 97 -42.95 -15.68 -11.81
N GLU A 98 -43.86 -16.56 -12.21
CA GLU A 98 -44.58 -17.56 -11.41
C GLU A 98 -43.62 -18.40 -10.58
N VAL A 99 -43.81 -18.36 -9.26
CA VAL A 99 -43.28 -19.34 -8.32
C VAL A 99 -44.07 -20.63 -8.52
N GLU A 100 -43.53 -21.57 -9.31
CA GLU A 100 -44.06 -22.93 -9.37
C GLU A 100 -43.72 -23.70 -8.07
N ASP A 101 -44.84 -24.08 -7.47
CA ASP A 101 -45.10 -25.01 -6.38
C ASP A 101 -44.56 -26.42 -6.67
N GLU A 102 -44.57 -27.24 -5.61
CA GLU A 102 -44.42 -28.71 -5.60
C GLU A 102 -42.98 -29.28 -5.60
N GLU A 103 -42.53 -29.78 -4.44
CA GLU A 103 -42.64 -31.22 -4.14
C GLU A 103 -42.34 -31.48 -2.65
N GLU A 104 -43.40 -31.86 -1.93
CA GLU A 104 -43.28 -32.59 -0.67
C GLU A 104 -42.68 -33.98 -0.93
N THR A 105 -41.59 -34.30 -0.25
CA THR A 105 -41.15 -35.68 -0.02
C THR A 105 -40.96 -35.83 1.49
N ASP A 106 -42.01 -36.30 2.16
CA ASP A 106 -42.35 -37.70 2.44
C ASP A 106 -41.52 -38.26 3.61
N GLU A 107 -42.26 -38.39 4.71
CA GLU A 107 -41.89 -38.98 5.99
C GLU A 107 -41.53 -40.45 5.77
N GLU A 108 -40.37 -40.94 6.24
CA GLU A 108 -40.08 -42.29 6.79
C GLU A 108 -38.63 -42.15 7.34
N ASP A 109 -38.13 -42.72 8.43
CA ASP A 109 -38.56 -43.80 9.28
C ASP A 109 -37.62 -43.89 10.51
N GLU A 110 -38.11 -44.62 11.50
CA GLU A 110 -37.39 -45.37 12.56
C GLU A 110 -36.63 -44.63 13.67
N GLU A 111 -37.32 -44.58 14.81
CA GLU A 111 -36.75 -44.68 16.15
C GLU A 111 -35.75 -45.86 16.26
N ASP A 112 -34.48 -45.56 16.56
CA ASP A 112 -33.58 -46.53 17.20
C ASP A 112 -33.12 -46.00 18.57
N ALA A 113 -33.74 -46.56 19.59
CA ALA A 113 -33.37 -46.36 20.98
C ALA A 113 -32.21 -47.31 21.32
N GLY A 114 -30.98 -46.78 21.25
CA GLY A 114 -29.75 -47.52 21.54
C GLY A 114 -28.79 -46.76 22.45
N ASP A 115 -28.88 -47.05 23.75
CA ASP A 115 -27.73 -47.35 24.62
C ASP A 115 -26.64 -46.28 24.84
N ASP A 116 -26.97 -45.33 25.72
CA ASP A 116 -26.25 -44.97 26.96
C ASP A 116 -24.81 -45.56 27.15
N GLU A 117 -23.82 -45.04 26.43
CA GLU A 117 -22.41 -45.06 26.85
C GLU A 117 -21.90 -43.61 26.88
N ALA A 118 -21.85 -43.05 28.08
CA ALA A 118 -21.23 -41.78 28.40
C ALA A 118 -19.71 -41.85 28.13
N ALA A 119 -19.33 -41.69 26.86
CA ALA A 119 -18.01 -41.25 26.48
C ALA A 119 -18.02 -39.72 26.53
N ASP A 120 -17.31 -39.21 27.54
CA ASP A 120 -16.84 -37.82 27.65
C ASP A 120 -15.86 -37.58 26.49
N GLU A 121 -16.40 -37.53 25.26
CA GLU A 121 -15.74 -36.98 24.09
C GLU A 121 -15.75 -35.48 24.31
N GLU A 122 -14.62 -34.96 24.78
CA GLU A 122 -14.27 -33.56 24.56
C GLU A 122 -14.33 -33.37 23.04
N GLU A 123 -15.49 -32.95 22.52
CA GLU A 123 -15.63 -32.30 21.23
C GLU A 123 -14.64 -31.13 21.29
N GLU A 124 -13.42 -31.35 20.78
CA GLU A 124 -12.58 -30.28 20.29
C GLU A 124 -13.46 -29.60 19.24
N GLU A 125 -14.11 -28.51 19.64
CA GLU A 125 -14.73 -27.54 18.73
C GLU A 125 -13.61 -27.13 17.78
N GLU A 126 -13.54 -27.80 16.62
CA GLU A 126 -12.69 -27.40 15.51
C GLU A 126 -13.19 -26.00 15.15
N GLU A 127 -12.46 -24.98 15.60
CA GLU A 127 -12.74 -23.60 15.22
C GLU A 127 -12.76 -23.56 13.68
N PRO A 128 -13.84 -23.03 13.07
CA PRO A 128 -13.94 -23.00 11.63
C PRO A 128 -12.79 -22.14 11.11
N LEU A 129 -11.84 -22.82 10.46
CA LEU A 129 -10.76 -22.15 9.75
C LEU A 129 -11.38 -21.48 8.53
N ILE A 130 -11.09 -20.19 8.38
CA ILE A 130 -11.40 -19.43 7.18
C ILE A 130 -10.68 -20.11 6.02
N ASP A 131 -11.42 -20.48 4.96
CA ASP A 131 -10.87 -21.12 3.77
C ASP A 131 -10.11 -20.07 2.95
N VAL A 132 -8.85 -19.81 3.32
CA VAL A 132 -7.94 -19.01 2.52
C VAL A 132 -7.65 -19.76 1.22
N ASP A 133 -7.81 -19.10 0.06
CA ASP A 133 -7.53 -19.73 -1.22
C ASP A 133 -6.04 -20.09 -1.30
N GLU A 134 -5.70 -21.25 -1.87
CA GLU A 134 -4.32 -21.74 -1.96
C GLU A 134 -3.44 -20.76 -2.78
N GLU A 135 -4.06 -20.00 -3.69
CA GLU A 135 -3.38 -18.95 -4.45
C GLU A 135 -2.95 -17.76 -3.55
N ASP A 136 -3.75 -17.38 -2.55
CA ASP A 136 -3.40 -16.30 -1.62
C ASP A 136 -2.27 -16.71 -0.66
N GLU A 137 -2.20 -17.98 -0.26
CA GLU A 137 -1.12 -18.49 0.59
C GLU A 137 0.24 -18.48 -0.12
N GLU A 138 0.27 -18.69 -1.44
CA GLU A 138 1.49 -18.64 -2.24
C GLU A 138 1.98 -17.21 -2.49
N GLU A 139 1.06 -16.25 -2.50
CA GLU A 139 1.36 -14.83 -2.72
C GLU A 139 1.72 -14.09 -1.43
N ALA A 140 1.21 -14.55 -0.28
CA ALA A 140 1.61 -14.03 1.00
C ALA A 140 3.11 -14.26 1.27
N GLY A 141 3.80 -13.16 1.54
CA GLY A 141 5.21 -13.17 1.91
C GLY A 141 5.45 -13.76 3.30
N VAL A 142 6.62 -13.46 3.86
CA VAL A 142 6.89 -13.78 5.26
C VAL A 142 5.98 -12.92 6.14
N THR A 143 5.29 -13.49 7.12
CA THR A 143 4.47 -12.70 8.04
C THR A 143 5.30 -12.00 9.13
N PRO A 144 4.83 -10.90 9.74
CA PRO A 144 5.55 -10.14 10.78
C PRO A 144 6.07 -10.94 11.99
N ASP A 145 5.46 -12.08 12.34
CA ASP A 145 5.93 -12.95 13.43
C ASP A 145 7.20 -13.73 13.11
N SER A 146 7.54 -13.86 11.83
CA SER A 146 8.73 -14.58 11.42
C SER A 146 9.96 -13.67 11.50
N PRO A 147 11.09 -14.17 12.05
CA PRO A 147 12.34 -13.40 12.13
C PRO A 147 12.93 -13.05 10.75
N PHE A 148 12.41 -13.67 9.68
CA PHE A 148 12.81 -13.38 8.30
C PHE A 148 12.02 -12.22 7.69
N TRP A 149 10.92 -11.76 8.30
CA TRP A 149 10.11 -10.66 7.77
C TRP A 149 10.93 -9.38 7.62
N GLY A 150 11.68 -9.00 8.66
CA GLY A 150 12.57 -7.84 8.57
C GLY A 150 13.70 -7.99 7.54
N LEU A 151 14.09 -9.23 7.20
CA LEU A 151 15.05 -9.47 6.11
C LEU A 151 14.40 -9.28 4.74
N GLU A 152 13.16 -9.75 4.57
CA GLU A 152 12.36 -9.52 3.36
C GLU A 152 12.11 -8.03 3.15
N ARG A 153 11.63 -7.30 4.17
CA ARG A 153 11.51 -5.82 4.16
C ARG A 153 12.81 -5.16 3.70
N ALA A 154 13.94 -5.57 4.28
CA ALA A 154 15.24 -5.00 3.92
C ALA A 154 15.61 -5.30 2.47
N MET A 155 15.33 -6.51 1.99
CA MET A 155 15.57 -6.91 0.60
C MET A 155 14.70 -6.12 -0.36
N GLU A 156 13.43 -5.90 -0.05
CA GLU A 156 12.52 -5.08 -0.84
C GLU A 156 12.96 -3.63 -0.94
N ARG A 157 13.33 -3.00 0.19
CA ARG A 157 13.87 -1.64 0.21
C ARG A 157 15.15 -1.54 -0.64
N ILE A 158 16.01 -2.56 -0.60
CA ILE A 158 17.20 -2.64 -1.48
C ILE A 158 16.76 -2.79 -2.95
N SER A 159 15.80 -3.68 -3.20
CA SER A 159 15.27 -4.00 -4.52
C SER A 159 14.65 -2.77 -5.18
N LEU A 160 13.90 -1.96 -4.42
CA LEU A 160 13.27 -0.71 -4.85
C LEU A 160 14.32 0.39 -5.07
N LYS A 161 15.32 0.50 -4.20
CA LYS A 161 16.46 1.42 -4.39
C LYS A 161 17.30 1.10 -5.62
N LEU A 162 17.44 -0.18 -5.97
CA LEU A 162 18.19 -0.64 -7.14
C LEU A 162 17.39 -0.58 -8.45
N THR A 163 16.07 -0.48 -8.39
CA THR A 163 15.23 -0.25 -9.57
C THR A 163 15.55 1.14 -10.15
N MET A 164 15.84 1.18 -11.45
CA MET A 164 16.13 2.42 -12.17
C MET A 164 14.85 2.95 -12.82
N GLY A 165 14.58 4.25 -12.67
CA GLY A 165 13.38 4.90 -13.20
C GLY A 165 12.27 5.02 -12.15
N LYS A 166 11.53 6.13 -12.20
CA LYS A 166 10.47 6.46 -11.24
C LYS A 166 9.21 5.63 -11.48
N SER A 167 8.82 5.46 -12.74
CA SER A 167 7.72 4.57 -13.13
C SER A 167 7.98 3.12 -12.71
N ALA A 168 9.17 2.58 -13.02
CA ALA A 168 9.53 1.22 -12.61
C ALA A 168 9.54 1.02 -11.09
N LYS A 169 9.90 2.06 -10.32
CA LYS A 169 9.82 2.03 -8.85
C LYS A 169 8.37 2.04 -8.37
N ALA A 170 7.51 2.88 -8.93
CA ALA A 170 6.10 2.93 -8.59
C ALA A 170 5.42 1.56 -8.85
N LYS A 171 5.61 0.97 -10.03
CA LYS A 171 5.07 -0.38 -10.35
C LYS A 171 5.56 -1.45 -9.38
N LYS A 172 6.84 -1.41 -9.02
CA LYS A 172 7.40 -2.36 -8.05
C LYS A 172 6.89 -2.14 -6.62
N GLY A 173 6.69 -0.88 -6.22
CA GLY A 173 6.06 -0.56 -4.95
C GLY A 173 4.62 -1.08 -4.89
N LEU A 174 3.84 -0.94 -5.97
CA LEU A 174 2.51 -1.55 -6.08
C LEU A 174 2.54 -3.08 -5.94
N ALA A 175 3.53 -3.75 -6.55
CA ALA A 175 3.72 -5.19 -6.36
C ALA A 175 3.98 -5.55 -4.88
N HIS A 176 4.84 -4.81 -4.17
CA HIS A 176 5.04 -5.05 -2.74
C HIS A 176 3.78 -4.75 -1.91
N ALA A 177 2.96 -3.76 -2.31
CA ALA A 177 1.69 -3.46 -1.66
C ALA A 177 0.67 -4.60 -1.81
N LEU A 178 0.62 -5.26 -2.97
CA LEU A 178 -0.18 -6.48 -3.19
C LEU A 178 0.26 -7.61 -2.25
N GLU A 179 1.57 -7.83 -2.09
CA GLU A 179 2.10 -8.82 -1.14
C GLU A 179 1.72 -8.45 0.31
N ARG A 180 1.79 -7.17 0.70
CA ARG A 180 1.37 -6.73 2.05
C ARG A 180 -0.12 -6.97 2.29
N LYS A 181 -0.96 -6.73 1.27
CA LYS A 181 -2.41 -7.02 1.33
C LYS A 181 -2.65 -8.51 1.59
N ALA A 182 -1.92 -9.40 0.91
CA ALA A 182 -2.01 -10.84 1.14
C ALA A 182 -1.59 -11.23 2.57
N GLU A 183 -0.53 -10.62 3.11
CA GLU A 183 -0.14 -10.82 4.51
C GLU A 183 -1.22 -10.36 5.49
N VAL A 184 -1.86 -9.21 5.25
CA VAL A 184 -2.96 -8.72 6.08
C VAL A 184 -4.16 -9.68 6.03
N LYS A 185 -4.53 -10.14 4.83
CA LYS A 185 -5.60 -11.14 4.65
C LYS A 185 -5.33 -12.40 5.48
N MET A 186 -4.13 -12.95 5.39
CA MET A 186 -3.72 -14.13 6.14
C MET A 186 -3.82 -13.91 7.66
N MET A 187 -3.33 -12.77 8.15
CA MET A 187 -3.37 -12.49 9.59
C MET A 187 -4.78 -12.24 10.12
N ILE A 188 -5.65 -11.64 9.32
CA ILE A 188 -7.08 -11.52 9.67
C ILE A 188 -7.72 -12.90 9.74
N ALA A 189 -7.43 -13.79 8.78
CA ALA A 189 -7.92 -15.17 8.79
C ALA A 189 -7.44 -15.95 10.03
N GLU A 190 -6.23 -15.67 10.51
CA GLU A 190 -5.66 -16.24 11.74
C GLU A 190 -6.13 -15.54 13.04
N LYS A 191 -7.03 -14.55 12.96
CA LYS A 191 -7.49 -13.72 14.10
C LYS A 191 -6.34 -12.99 14.81
N ARG A 192 -5.29 -12.62 14.07
CA ARG A 192 -4.07 -11.93 14.54
C ARG A 192 -4.10 -10.46 14.18
N PHE A 193 -5.07 -9.73 14.73
CA PHE A 193 -5.34 -8.32 14.40
C PHE A 193 -4.18 -7.37 14.69
N GLY A 194 -3.36 -7.65 15.71
CA GLY A 194 -2.21 -6.81 16.04
C GLY A 194 -1.14 -6.83 14.94
N GLU A 195 -0.83 -8.01 14.42
CA GLU A 195 0.13 -8.16 13.33
C GLU A 195 -0.49 -7.74 11.98
N ALA A 196 -1.79 -7.97 11.78
CA ALA A 196 -2.53 -7.44 10.63
C ALA A 196 -2.42 -5.90 10.55
N GLN A 197 -2.55 -5.22 11.69
CA GLN A 197 -2.37 -3.78 11.76
C GLN A 197 -0.93 -3.36 11.42
N GLU A 198 0.09 -4.08 11.89
CA GLU A 198 1.49 -3.78 11.56
C GLU A 198 1.77 -3.92 10.04
N ALA A 199 1.25 -4.96 9.38
CA ALA A 199 1.39 -5.07 7.93
C ALA A 199 0.54 -4.06 7.15
N GLN A 200 -0.59 -3.64 7.71
CA GLN A 200 -1.42 -2.57 7.15
C GLN A 200 -0.69 -1.22 7.16
N GLU A 201 -0.01 -0.87 8.26
CA GLU A 201 0.84 0.33 8.35
C GLU A 201 1.99 0.30 7.33
N GLU A 202 2.64 -0.85 7.12
CA GLU A 202 3.71 -0.99 6.12
C GLU A 202 3.17 -0.95 4.67
N LEU A 203 1.92 -1.38 4.44
CA LEU A 203 1.24 -1.18 3.15
C LEU A 203 1.04 0.32 2.88
N GLU A 204 0.61 1.09 3.87
CA GLU A 204 0.46 2.55 3.73
C GLU A 204 1.79 3.24 3.42
N GLU A 205 2.87 2.90 4.14
CA GLU A 205 4.21 3.44 3.87
C GLU A 205 4.64 3.10 2.44
N THR A 206 4.36 1.88 1.98
CA THR A 206 4.66 1.46 0.60
C THR A 206 3.87 2.29 -0.41
N LEU A 207 2.58 2.54 -0.16
CA LEU A 207 1.75 3.38 -1.04
C LEU A 207 2.16 4.85 -1.04
N GLU A 208 2.68 5.38 0.09
CA GLU A 208 3.27 6.72 0.14
C GLU A 208 4.53 6.81 -0.73
N GLU A 209 5.43 5.81 -0.67
CA GLU A 209 6.58 5.75 -1.58
C GLU A 209 6.15 5.64 -3.06
N VAL A 210 5.08 4.91 -3.35
CA VAL A 210 4.50 4.82 -4.71
C VAL A 210 4.00 6.19 -5.17
N GLU A 211 3.25 6.90 -4.32
CA GLU A 211 2.75 8.24 -4.58
C GLU A 211 3.88 9.21 -4.96
N ASP A 212 4.93 9.25 -4.14
CA ASP A 212 6.12 10.08 -4.37
C ASP A 212 6.81 9.74 -5.70
N ASN A 213 6.94 8.44 -5.99
CA ASN A 213 7.53 8.01 -7.26
C ASN A 213 6.67 8.41 -8.46
N ILE A 214 5.34 8.42 -8.35
CA ILE A 214 4.41 8.84 -9.42
C ILE A 214 4.52 10.34 -9.70
N ASP A 215 4.53 11.19 -8.67
CA ASP A 215 4.64 12.65 -8.89
C ASP A 215 5.99 13.02 -9.53
N ASP A 216 7.03 12.24 -9.26
CA ASP A 216 8.38 12.38 -9.78
C ASP A 216 8.62 11.74 -11.18
N ILE A 217 7.64 11.08 -11.80
CA ILE A 217 7.83 10.50 -13.15
C ILE A 217 8.11 11.61 -14.16
N GLU A 218 9.27 11.63 -14.80
CA GLU A 218 9.59 12.62 -15.82
C GLU A 218 10.32 11.92 -16.97
N GLU A 219 9.68 11.91 -18.13
CA GLU A 219 10.27 11.36 -19.36
C GLU A 219 10.47 12.48 -20.39
N ASP A 220 11.46 12.29 -21.27
CA ASP A 220 11.75 13.24 -22.36
C ASP A 220 10.59 13.30 -23.37
N ASP A 221 9.89 12.17 -23.54
CA ASP A 221 8.73 12.03 -24.42
C ASP A 221 7.44 11.98 -23.60
N ALA A 222 6.50 12.89 -23.91
CA ALA A 222 5.26 13.01 -23.18
C ALA A 222 4.24 11.90 -23.51
N GLU A 223 4.36 11.23 -24.66
CA GLU A 223 3.54 10.05 -24.97
C GLU A 223 4.00 8.85 -24.13
N GLU A 224 5.33 8.68 -23.97
CA GLU A 224 5.92 7.69 -23.07
C GLU A 224 5.57 7.96 -21.60
N GLU A 225 5.72 9.20 -21.11
CA GLU A 225 5.30 9.60 -19.74
C GLU A 225 3.82 9.26 -19.49
N LEU A 226 2.94 9.46 -20.50
CA LEU A 226 1.52 9.16 -20.38
C LEU A 226 1.24 7.66 -20.31
N ALA A 227 1.88 6.88 -21.18
CA ALA A 227 1.70 5.43 -21.22
C ALA A 227 2.15 4.79 -19.90
N GLU A 228 3.27 5.25 -19.33
CA GLU A 228 3.75 4.76 -18.04
C GLU A 228 2.77 5.06 -16.89
N VAL A 229 2.17 6.25 -16.88
CA VAL A 229 1.16 6.62 -15.87
C VAL A 229 -0.13 5.83 -16.06
N GLU A 230 -0.51 5.50 -17.29
CA GLU A 230 -1.69 4.65 -17.58
C GLU A 230 -1.49 3.21 -17.12
N ASP A 231 -0.30 2.63 -17.31
CA ASP A 231 0.00 1.30 -16.77
C ASP A 231 -0.08 1.28 -15.23
N ILE A 232 0.41 2.33 -14.57
CA ILE A 232 0.34 2.45 -13.10
C ILE A 232 -1.11 2.59 -12.61
N GLU A 233 -1.95 3.30 -13.38
CA GLU A 233 -3.39 3.40 -13.09
C GLU A 233 -4.06 2.03 -13.15
N GLU A 234 -3.74 1.21 -14.16
CA GLU A 234 -4.26 -0.17 -14.27
C GLU A 234 -3.81 -1.05 -13.09
N ASP A 235 -2.53 -1.01 -12.71
CA ASP A 235 -2.02 -1.76 -11.56
C ASP A 235 -2.69 -1.32 -10.24
N LEU A 236 -2.98 -0.02 -10.08
CA LEU A 236 -3.67 0.52 -8.91
C LEU A 236 -5.15 0.14 -8.87
N GLU A 237 -5.84 0.13 -10.02
CA GLU A 237 -7.23 -0.33 -10.15
C GLU A 237 -7.33 -1.81 -9.73
N ASN A 238 -6.38 -2.66 -10.14
CA ASN A 238 -6.33 -4.06 -9.72
C ASN A 238 -6.17 -4.19 -8.19
N LEU A 239 -5.23 -3.44 -7.59
CA LEU A 239 -5.06 -3.43 -6.12
C LEU A 239 -6.34 -2.99 -5.41
N GLN A 240 -7.04 -1.98 -5.93
CA GLN A 240 -8.29 -1.48 -5.35
C GLN A 240 -9.41 -2.54 -5.44
N ASP A 241 -9.55 -3.22 -6.57
CA ASP A 241 -10.53 -4.30 -6.75
C ASP A 241 -10.26 -5.45 -5.77
N GLU A 242 -9.00 -5.85 -5.62
CA GLU A 242 -8.60 -6.89 -4.67
C GLU A 242 -8.83 -6.49 -3.20
N LEU A 243 -8.64 -5.21 -2.86
CA LEU A 243 -8.96 -4.69 -1.52
C LEU A 243 -10.47 -4.68 -1.26
N ASN A 244 -11.27 -4.36 -2.27
CA ASN A 244 -12.73 -4.41 -2.16
C ASN A 244 -13.20 -5.87 -1.97
N GLU A 245 -12.66 -6.80 -2.75
CA GLU A 245 -12.92 -8.24 -2.61
C GLU A 245 -12.51 -8.74 -1.23
N LEU A 246 -11.33 -8.33 -0.74
CA LEU A 246 -10.87 -8.65 0.62
C LEU A 246 -11.88 -8.18 1.68
N SER A 247 -12.34 -6.92 1.58
CA SER A 247 -13.35 -6.37 2.49
C SER A 247 -14.66 -7.18 2.45
N GLU A 248 -15.11 -7.60 1.27
CA GLU A 248 -16.33 -8.40 1.11
C GLU A 248 -16.17 -9.81 1.68
N ASN A 249 -15.07 -10.50 1.35
CA ASN A 249 -14.78 -11.85 1.80
C ASN A 249 -14.65 -11.92 3.32
N ILE A 250 -13.88 -11.01 3.93
CA ILE A 250 -13.76 -10.95 5.39
C ILE A 250 -15.14 -10.69 6.03
N LYS A 251 -15.94 -9.76 5.49
CA LYS A 251 -17.29 -9.48 6.03
C LYS A 251 -18.25 -10.67 5.91
N LEU A 252 -18.01 -11.61 4.99
CA LEU A 252 -18.84 -12.79 4.82
C LEU A 252 -18.40 -13.94 5.72
N GLU A 253 -17.11 -14.24 5.74
CA GLU A 253 -16.53 -15.37 6.49
C GLU A 253 -16.61 -15.14 7.99
N VAL A 254 -16.51 -13.88 8.40
CA VAL A 254 -16.31 -13.52 9.80
C VAL A 254 -17.63 -13.15 10.51
N LYS A 255 -18.77 -13.23 9.80
CA LYS A 255 -20.11 -12.94 10.34
C LYS A 255 -20.50 -13.92 11.45
N GLY A 256 -20.17 -13.55 12.68
CA GLY A 256 -20.63 -14.22 13.91
C GLY A 256 -19.52 -14.61 14.87
N GLU A 257 -18.24 -14.48 14.48
CA GLU A 257 -17.11 -14.93 15.29
C GLU A 257 -16.31 -13.82 15.95
N LEU A 258 -16.35 -12.60 15.42
CA LEU A 258 -15.63 -11.47 16.01
C LEU A 258 -16.38 -10.83 17.16
N THR A 259 -15.58 -10.39 18.12
CA THR A 259 -15.99 -9.43 19.12
C THR A 259 -16.24 -8.06 18.49
N GLU A 260 -17.02 -7.21 19.15
CA GLU A 260 -17.25 -5.83 18.71
C GLU A 260 -15.94 -5.02 18.58
N GLU A 261 -14.92 -5.36 19.38
CA GLU A 261 -13.60 -4.71 19.35
C GLU A 261 -12.82 -5.10 18.08
N GLU A 262 -12.75 -6.40 17.77
CA GLU A 262 -12.07 -6.89 16.57
C GLU A 262 -12.76 -6.42 15.28
N GLN A 263 -14.09 -6.36 15.29
CA GLN A 263 -14.85 -5.81 14.16
C GLN A 263 -14.53 -4.32 13.95
N GLY A 264 -14.38 -3.55 15.03
CA GLY A 264 -13.96 -2.15 14.95
C GLY A 264 -12.55 -1.99 14.37
N GLN A 265 -11.59 -2.83 14.81
CA GLN A 265 -10.22 -2.83 14.26
C GLN A 265 -10.20 -3.19 12.77
N LEU A 266 -11.00 -4.18 12.38
CA LEU A 266 -11.14 -4.56 10.98
C LEU A 266 -11.71 -3.41 10.14
N ASP A 267 -12.79 -2.79 10.58
CA ASP A 267 -13.41 -1.67 9.86
C ASP A 267 -12.43 -0.48 9.74
N GLU A 268 -11.62 -0.22 10.78
CA GLU A 268 -10.56 0.81 10.76
C GLU A 268 -9.48 0.47 9.73
N MET A 269 -8.94 -0.75 9.72
CA MET A 269 -7.93 -1.18 8.72
C MET A 269 -8.48 -1.09 7.29
N LEU A 270 -9.73 -1.51 7.06
CA LEU A 270 -10.36 -1.45 5.75
C LEU A 270 -10.56 -0.01 5.27
N SER A 271 -10.95 0.91 6.17
CA SER A 271 -11.05 2.34 5.84
C SER A 271 -9.68 2.91 5.48
N ALA A 272 -8.65 2.56 6.26
CA ALA A 272 -7.29 3.03 6.04
C ALA A 272 -6.73 2.58 4.69
N PHE A 273 -7.03 1.35 4.25
CA PHE A 273 -6.73 0.87 2.89
C PHE A 273 -7.41 1.69 1.79
N GLN A 274 -8.69 1.99 1.97
CA GLN A 274 -9.45 2.77 0.99
C GLN A 274 -8.91 4.20 0.88
N ASP A 275 -8.59 4.82 2.02
CA ASP A 275 -8.08 6.20 2.08
C ASP A 275 -6.68 6.33 1.45
N SER A 276 -5.76 5.42 1.79
CA SER A 276 -4.40 5.39 1.22
C SER A 276 -4.43 5.12 -0.29
N THR A 277 -5.22 4.15 -0.75
CA THR A 277 -5.37 3.85 -2.19
C THR A 277 -5.98 5.02 -2.94
N ALA A 278 -7.01 5.67 -2.39
CA ALA A 278 -7.65 6.85 -2.98
C ALA A 278 -6.68 8.04 -3.09
N LYS A 279 -5.76 8.20 -2.15
CA LYS A 279 -4.70 9.22 -2.20
C LYS A 279 -3.77 8.98 -3.39
N VAL A 280 -3.28 7.75 -3.58
CA VAL A 280 -2.44 7.39 -4.74
C VAL A 280 -3.21 7.58 -6.05
N GLU A 281 -4.48 7.19 -6.10
CA GLU A 281 -5.34 7.34 -7.28
C GLU A 281 -5.50 8.82 -7.67
N ALA A 282 -5.69 9.70 -6.69
CA ALA A 282 -5.74 11.14 -6.91
C ALA A 282 -4.43 11.67 -7.51
N THR A 283 -3.28 11.19 -7.03
CA THR A 283 -1.96 11.55 -7.55
C THR A 283 -1.73 11.06 -8.97
N VAL A 284 -2.11 9.81 -9.29
CA VAL A 284 -2.11 9.27 -10.67
C VAL A 284 -2.95 10.15 -11.59
N LYS A 285 -4.19 10.46 -11.22
CA LYS A 285 -5.09 11.33 -12.01
C LYS A 285 -4.51 12.73 -12.21
N ALA A 286 -3.91 13.32 -11.17
CA ALA A 286 -3.27 14.63 -11.25
C ALA A 286 -2.05 14.61 -12.20
N LYS A 287 -1.21 13.58 -12.10
CA LYS A 287 -0.05 13.38 -12.98
C LYS A 287 -0.48 13.20 -14.43
N LYS A 288 -1.42 12.29 -14.70
CA LYS A 288 -2.01 12.04 -16.02
C LYS A 288 -2.53 13.32 -16.68
N ASN A 289 -3.24 14.16 -15.92
CA ASN A 289 -3.71 15.45 -16.40
C ASN A 289 -2.55 16.43 -16.72
N ARG A 290 -1.50 16.46 -15.89
CA ARG A 290 -0.29 17.26 -16.14
C ARG A 290 0.37 16.86 -17.46
N VAL A 291 0.53 15.57 -17.73
CA VAL A 291 1.11 15.05 -18.98
C VAL A 291 0.25 15.41 -20.20
N ARG A 292 -1.07 15.20 -20.12
CA ARG A 292 -2.00 15.59 -21.21
C ARG A 292 -1.93 17.08 -21.54
N VAL A 293 -1.73 17.94 -20.55
CA VAL A 293 -1.52 19.38 -20.78
C VAL A 293 -0.16 19.62 -21.46
N LYS A 294 0.93 18.98 -21.01
CA LYS A 294 2.25 19.06 -21.67
C LYS A 294 2.14 18.69 -23.15
N MET A 295 1.48 17.58 -23.48
CA MET A 295 1.28 17.12 -24.86
C MET A 295 0.56 18.15 -25.74
N LYS A 296 -0.57 18.71 -25.26
CA LYS A 296 -1.32 19.74 -25.99
C LYS A 296 -0.46 20.99 -26.26
N VAL A 297 0.37 21.39 -25.30
CA VAL A 297 1.29 22.52 -25.46
C VAL A 297 2.35 22.24 -26.52
N ILE A 298 2.87 21.01 -26.59
CA ILE A 298 3.82 20.58 -27.63
C ILE A 298 3.13 20.61 -29.01
N GLU A 299 1.94 20.00 -29.12
CA GLU A 299 1.16 19.97 -30.38
C GLU A 299 0.84 21.37 -30.90
N ASP A 300 0.41 22.29 -30.04
CA ASP A 300 0.13 23.68 -30.41
C ASP A 300 1.38 24.41 -30.91
N LYS A 301 2.54 24.13 -30.30
CA LYS A 301 3.83 24.72 -30.68
C LYS A 301 4.28 24.21 -32.05
N GLU A 302 4.10 22.93 -32.34
CA GLU A 302 4.41 22.35 -33.66
C GLU A 302 3.51 22.88 -34.77
N ASN A 303 2.24 23.14 -34.45
CA ASN A 303 1.27 23.71 -35.39
C ASN A 303 1.42 25.24 -35.62
N GLY A 304 2.47 25.86 -35.08
CA GLY A 304 2.72 27.30 -35.23
C GLY A 304 1.78 28.18 -34.40
N GLY A 305 1.18 27.62 -33.35
CA GLY A 305 0.41 28.36 -32.35
C GLY A 305 1.28 29.38 -31.60
N LYS A 306 0.67 30.48 -31.18
CA LYS A 306 1.33 31.42 -30.25
C LYS A 306 1.56 30.67 -28.94
N SER A 307 2.78 30.70 -28.40
CA SER A 307 3.13 29.97 -27.17
C SER A 307 2.12 30.25 -26.07
N VAL A 308 1.35 29.23 -25.68
CA VAL A 308 0.54 29.28 -24.47
C VAL A 308 1.50 29.02 -23.32
N THR A 309 1.84 30.07 -22.58
CA THR A 309 2.55 29.91 -21.30
C THR A 309 1.56 29.37 -20.29
N VAL A 310 1.65 28.08 -19.99
CA VAL A 310 0.97 27.48 -18.83
C VAL A 310 1.68 28.03 -17.59
N THR A 311 1.01 28.93 -16.87
CA THR A 311 1.53 29.43 -15.60
C THR A 311 1.29 28.38 -14.51
N HIS A 312 2.34 28.03 -13.76
CA HIS A 312 2.30 27.06 -12.64
C HIS A 312 1.19 27.34 -11.60
N THR A 313 0.67 28.57 -11.54
CA THR A 313 -0.46 28.96 -10.69
C THR A 313 -1.76 28.26 -11.03
N ASP A 314 -1.96 27.79 -12.26
CA ASP A 314 -3.19 27.09 -12.64
C ASP A 314 -3.16 25.60 -12.23
N LEU A 315 -1.97 25.01 -12.05
CA LEU A 315 -1.79 23.62 -11.63
C LEU A 315 -1.76 23.44 -10.10
N LYS A 316 -1.30 24.44 -9.33
CA LYS A 316 -1.30 24.34 -7.86
C LYS A 316 -2.70 24.48 -7.24
N LYS A 317 -3.63 25.18 -7.90
CA LYS A 317 -4.99 25.37 -7.37
C LYS A 317 -5.86 24.12 -7.42
N THR A 318 -5.52 23.11 -8.22
CA THR A 318 -6.37 21.91 -8.35
C THR A 318 -6.13 20.85 -7.28
N ASN A 319 -4.95 20.78 -6.65
CA ASN A 319 -4.68 19.78 -5.60
C ASN A 319 -4.69 20.33 -4.17
N GLN A 320 -4.51 21.65 -3.96
CA GLN A 320 -4.55 22.22 -2.60
C GLN A 320 -5.96 22.44 -2.04
N GLY A 321 -7.01 22.24 -2.84
CA GLY A 321 -8.40 22.54 -2.46
C GLY A 321 -9.18 21.39 -1.81
N LYS A 322 -8.62 20.19 -1.66
CA LYS A 322 -9.36 19.05 -1.07
C LYS A 322 -8.90 18.60 0.31
N ASN A 323 -7.66 18.89 0.72
CA ASN A 323 -7.18 18.48 2.04
C ASN A 323 -7.33 19.55 3.12
N LYS A 324 -7.82 20.76 2.79
CA LYS A 324 -7.92 21.86 3.77
C LYS A 324 -9.28 21.95 4.48
N ASP A 325 -10.30 21.25 3.99
CA ASP A 325 -11.63 21.24 4.60
C ASP A 325 -11.92 19.97 5.42
N ALA A 326 -11.03 18.96 5.38
CA ALA A 326 -11.18 17.75 6.20
C ALA A 326 -10.68 17.91 7.65
N GLU A 327 -9.87 18.92 7.96
CA GLU A 327 -9.44 19.22 9.34
C GLU A 327 -10.37 20.22 10.07
N ALA A 328 -11.44 20.72 9.44
CA ALA A 328 -12.29 21.78 9.99
C ALA A 328 -13.64 21.30 10.59
N GLU A 329 -14.06 20.03 10.41
CA GLU A 329 -15.37 19.54 10.89
C GLU A 329 -15.31 18.45 12.00
N GLY A 330 -14.19 18.33 12.71
CA GLY A 330 -14.03 17.39 13.85
C GLY A 330 -14.15 18.00 15.25
N GLY A 331 -14.62 19.25 15.36
CA GLY A 331 -14.55 20.05 16.59
C GLY A 331 -15.88 20.32 17.29
N GLU A 332 -16.77 19.33 17.45
CA GLU A 332 -17.89 19.47 18.40
C GLU A 332 -17.44 19.03 19.81
N GLU A 333 -17.34 20.06 20.66
CA GLU A 333 -17.07 20.01 22.09
C GLU A 333 -18.00 19.03 22.83
N SER A 334 -17.48 17.88 23.25
CA SER A 334 -18.01 17.20 24.43
C SER A 334 -17.35 17.77 25.68
N GLU A 335 -18.07 18.63 26.39
CA GLU A 335 -17.73 19.10 27.73
C GLU A 335 -17.74 17.93 28.74
N GLU A 336 -16.70 17.09 28.74
CA GLU A 336 -16.48 16.16 29.84
C GLU A 336 -15.75 16.88 30.99
N LYS A 337 -16.52 17.11 32.05
CA LYS A 337 -16.07 17.75 33.29
C LYS A 337 -14.87 17.03 33.88
N GLY A 338 -13.73 17.70 33.83
CA GLY A 338 -12.48 17.27 34.43
C GLY A 338 -12.61 16.82 35.89
N ASN A 339 -12.14 15.60 36.14
CA ASN A 339 -11.65 15.18 37.44
C ASN A 339 -10.12 15.24 37.43
N LYS A 340 -9.56 16.18 38.19
CA LYS A 340 -8.12 16.44 38.32
C LYS A 340 -7.42 15.28 39.02
N GLY A 341 -6.42 14.71 38.34
CA GLY A 341 -5.51 13.69 38.88
C GLY A 341 -4.07 13.82 38.38
N ASN A 342 -3.56 15.05 38.26
CA ASN A 342 -2.15 15.31 37.93
C ASN A 342 -1.23 14.82 39.07
N SER A 343 -0.53 13.71 38.83
CA SER A 343 0.57 13.21 39.67
C SER A 343 1.87 13.24 38.88
N ASN A 344 2.40 14.45 38.71
CA ASN A 344 3.79 14.69 38.39
C ASN A 344 4.68 13.99 39.44
N LYS A 345 5.48 13.00 39.03
CA LYS A 345 6.59 12.48 39.83
C LYS A 345 7.80 12.27 38.94
N GLY A 346 8.64 13.31 38.91
CA GLY A 346 10.01 13.23 38.41
C GLY A 346 10.76 12.08 39.08
N GLY A 347 11.37 11.25 38.24
CA GLY A 347 12.31 10.22 38.66
C GLY A 347 13.64 10.87 39.03
N ASP A 348 13.87 11.00 40.33
CA ASP A 348 15.20 11.19 40.88
C ASP A 348 16.08 9.98 40.53
N ASN A 349 17.23 10.29 39.97
CA ASN A 349 18.33 9.41 39.63
C ASN A 349 19.02 8.97 40.93
N GLU A 350 18.58 7.88 41.56
CA GLU A 350 19.30 7.25 42.68
C GLU A 350 20.26 6.16 42.14
N GLU A 351 21.55 6.40 42.36
CA GLU A 351 22.64 5.44 42.18
C GLU A 351 22.33 4.10 42.89
N PRO A 352 22.52 2.94 42.23
CA PRO A 352 22.47 1.67 42.92
C PRO A 352 23.71 1.50 43.81
N ASP A 353 23.47 1.57 45.12
CA ASP A 353 24.44 1.29 46.17
C ASP A 353 24.91 -0.17 46.08
N LYS A 354 26.23 -0.35 46.13
CA LYS A 354 26.91 -1.64 45.97
C LYS A 354 26.82 -2.44 47.26
N GLU A 355 25.72 -3.19 47.43
CA GLU A 355 25.65 -4.20 48.49
C GLU A 355 26.55 -5.41 48.13
N LYS A 356 27.59 -5.58 48.95
CA LYS A 356 28.51 -6.72 48.92
C LYS A 356 27.77 -7.99 49.33
N PRO A 357 27.98 -9.14 48.65
CA PRO A 357 27.50 -10.41 49.17
C PRO A 357 28.27 -10.79 50.44
N ASP A 358 27.55 -10.86 51.56
CA ASP A 358 28.04 -11.38 52.84
C ASP A 358 28.24 -12.89 52.73
N ASN A 359 29.49 -13.29 52.95
CA ASN A 359 29.98 -14.65 52.90
C ASN A 359 29.93 -15.20 54.33
N SER A 360 28.85 -15.90 54.68
CA SER A 360 28.77 -16.67 55.93
C SER A 360 27.83 -17.88 55.76
N ASP A 361 28.38 -19.07 55.61
CA ASP A 361 28.66 -19.98 56.73
C ASP A 361 27.40 -20.55 57.40
N LYS A 362 26.95 -21.74 56.95
CA LYS A 362 26.95 -22.97 57.77
C LYS A 362 26.22 -24.12 57.07
N GLY A 363 26.95 -25.21 56.91
CA GLY A 363 26.41 -26.48 56.47
C GLY A 363 25.39 -27.06 57.45
N ASN A 364 24.44 -27.81 56.91
CA ASN A 364 23.68 -28.78 57.67
C ASN A 364 23.68 -30.12 56.94
N LYS A 365 24.52 -31.03 57.43
CA LYS A 365 24.49 -32.46 57.10
C LYS A 365 23.33 -33.11 57.87
N GLY A 366 22.19 -33.28 57.20
CA GLY A 366 21.11 -34.15 57.67
C GLY A 366 21.22 -35.55 57.07
N LYS A 367 21.82 -36.49 57.80
CA LYS A 367 21.63 -37.94 57.61
C LYS A 367 20.24 -38.34 58.05
N ASN A 368 19.55 -39.19 57.29
CA ASN A 368 18.64 -40.25 57.75
C ASN A 368 18.40 -41.15 56.52
N LYS A 369 19.02 -42.33 56.37
CA LYS A 369 18.97 -43.60 57.11
C LYS A 369 17.74 -44.43 56.76
#